data_AF-E1L5F7-F1
#
_entry.id   AF-E1L5F7-F1
#
_cell.length_a   1.000
_cell.length_b   1.000
_cell.length_c   1.000
_cell.angle_alpha   90.00
_cell.angle_beta   90.00
_cell.angle_gamma   90.00
#
_symmetry.space_group_name_H-M   'P 1'
#
loop_
_entity.id
_entity.type
_entity.pdbx_description
1 polymer ?
#
loop_
_entity_poly.entity_id
_entity_poly.type
_entity_poly.pdbx_seq_one_letter_code
_entity_poly.pdbx_strand_id
1 'polypeptide(L)'
;MTADSNGYVGFDLALFIAEKLRAQFVFDMAQMEGNTATYPQVETIVCGTSVAGLSVSETRQIDNINRGWQALIEDLRLKRFRINKLVAIEYNKLVSESENRLGFGGFRNAPVAIGGTSYTPPNPLDLNSCWDELIARCQELEDNPLEQSLLLYAEMARNQFFGDGNKRTALLMMNGNLIQNGLCPITITKSREVEYRTALIGYYESPEQHRIQFFDFLKQEQQTMLKRWGYEIQDINETELGKTIDTNPKEGSTKHKL
;
A
#
# COMPACT_ATOMS: atom_id res chain seq x y z
N MET A 1 6.58 22.74 12.14
CA MET A 1 6.30 23.00 10.70
C MET A 1 4.93 22.40 10.44
N THR A 2 4.03 23.12 9.75
CA THR A 2 2.72 22.58 9.37
C THR A 2 2.85 21.95 7.99
N ALA A 3 2.63 20.65 7.88
CA ALA A 3 2.31 20.05 6.59
C ALA A 3 0.90 20.56 6.26
N ASP A 4 0.58 20.74 4.99
CA ASP A 4 -0.83 20.91 4.67
C ASP A 4 -1.60 19.63 5.10
N SER A 5 -2.92 19.75 5.25
CA SER A 5 -3.78 18.62 5.67
C SER A 5 -3.69 17.38 4.78
N ASN A 6 -3.05 17.50 3.61
CA ASN A 6 -2.89 16.46 2.61
C ASN A 6 -1.52 15.76 2.69
N GLY A 7 -0.65 16.17 3.63
CA GLY A 7 0.63 15.51 3.89
C GLY A 7 1.77 15.92 2.97
N TYR A 8 1.68 17.10 2.36
CA TYR A 8 2.76 17.66 1.54
C TYR A 8 3.92 18.16 2.41
N VAL A 9 5.12 17.69 2.06
CA VAL A 9 6.40 18.04 2.71
C VAL A 9 7.46 18.52 1.71
N GLY A 10 7.17 18.44 0.41
CA GLY A 10 8.11 18.71 -0.67
C GLY A 10 8.94 17.49 -1.08
N PHE A 11 9.32 17.41 -2.36
CA PHE A 11 10.03 16.27 -2.95
C PHE A 11 11.31 15.90 -2.20
N ASP A 12 12.18 16.88 -1.94
CA ASP A 12 13.49 16.63 -1.31
C ASP A 12 13.34 16.03 0.09
N LEU A 13 12.40 16.54 0.88
CA LEU A 13 12.15 16.01 2.22
C LEU A 13 11.46 14.65 2.15
N ALA A 14 10.46 14.45 1.30
CA ALA A 14 9.82 13.15 1.12
C ALA A 14 10.83 12.06 0.73
N LEU A 15 11.75 12.37 -0.20
CA LEU A 15 12.83 11.48 -0.60
C LEU A 15 13.83 11.24 0.54
N PHE A 16 14.21 12.28 1.28
CA PHE A 16 15.08 12.14 2.45
C PHE A 16 14.46 11.25 3.53
N ILE A 17 13.15 11.36 3.78
CA ILE A 17 12.42 10.48 4.70
C ILE A 17 12.53 9.02 4.24
N ALA A 18 12.28 8.77 2.94
CA ALA A 18 12.38 7.44 2.35
C ALA A 18 13.77 6.82 2.53
N GLU A 19 14.83 7.60 2.28
CA GLU A 19 16.22 7.17 2.44
C GLU A 19 16.57 6.90 3.91
N LYS A 20 16.18 7.81 4.81
CA LYS A 20 16.52 7.74 6.23
C LYS A 20 15.81 6.58 6.93
N LEU A 21 14.58 6.27 6.51
CA LEU A 21 13.76 5.20 7.08
C LEU A 21 13.73 3.93 6.23
N ARG A 22 14.62 3.78 5.23
CA ARG A 22 14.65 2.60 4.35
C ARG A 22 14.64 1.28 5.11
N ALA A 23 15.45 1.15 6.16
CA ALA A 23 15.48 -0.06 6.99
C ALA A 23 14.12 -0.33 7.69
N GLN A 24 13.43 0.73 8.14
CA GLN A 24 12.09 0.63 8.71
C GLN A 24 11.07 0.17 7.67
N PHE A 25 11.07 0.77 6.47
CA PHE A 25 10.16 0.35 5.40
C PHE A 25 10.36 -1.11 5.00
N VAL A 26 11.62 -1.55 4.91
CA VAL A 26 11.95 -2.96 4.63
C VAL A 26 11.45 -3.87 5.75
N PHE A 27 11.70 -3.49 7.01
CA PHE A 27 11.29 -4.26 8.18
C PHE A 27 9.77 -4.42 8.25
N ASP A 28 9.01 -3.32 8.11
CA ASP A 28 7.55 -3.35 8.18
C ASP A 28 6.94 -4.19 7.06
N MET A 29 7.44 -4.05 5.82
CA MET A 29 7.00 -4.88 4.70
C MET A 29 7.29 -6.37 4.92
N ALA A 30 8.46 -6.72 5.43
CA ALA A 30 8.82 -8.11 5.71
C ALA A 30 7.93 -8.70 6.83
N GLN A 31 7.69 -7.94 7.90
CA GLN A 31 6.83 -8.34 9.02
C GLN A 31 5.37 -8.59 8.60
N MET A 32 4.86 -7.83 7.61
CA MET A 32 3.54 -8.05 7.03
C MET A 32 3.42 -9.35 6.22
N GLU A 33 4.53 -9.86 5.69
CA GLU A 33 4.57 -11.16 4.99
C GLU A 33 4.93 -12.33 5.94
N GLY A 34 4.98 -12.07 7.26
CA GLY A 34 5.24 -13.09 8.29
C GLY A 34 6.72 -13.39 8.52
N ASN A 35 7.64 -12.56 8.02
CA ASN A 35 9.07 -12.69 8.30
C ASN A 35 9.36 -12.50 9.80
N THR A 36 10.22 -13.33 10.38
CA THR A 36 10.49 -13.29 11.84
C THR A 36 11.66 -12.38 12.23
N ALA A 37 12.33 -11.75 11.26
CA ALA A 37 13.49 -10.90 11.52
C ALA A 37 13.19 -9.72 12.44
N THR A 38 14.08 -9.48 13.38
CA THR A 38 14.07 -8.29 14.23
C THR A 38 14.56 -7.05 13.47
N TYR A 39 14.22 -5.85 13.95
CA TYR A 39 14.67 -4.60 13.32
C TYR A 39 16.21 -4.51 13.20
N PRO A 40 17.02 -4.81 14.24
CA PRO A 40 18.48 -4.80 14.11
C PRO A 40 19.02 -5.78 13.05
N GLN A 41 18.37 -6.94 12.89
CA GLN A 41 18.75 -7.90 11.85
C GLN A 41 18.47 -7.32 10.46
N VAL A 42 17.28 -6.73 10.25
CA VAL A 42 16.94 -6.06 8.99
C VAL A 42 17.90 -4.92 8.69
N GLU A 43 18.21 -4.07 9.66
CA GLU A 43 19.17 -2.96 9.50
C GLU A 43 20.55 -3.47 9.07
N THR A 44 21.01 -4.57 9.67
CA THR A 44 22.28 -5.22 9.31
C THR A 44 22.28 -5.74 7.87
N ILE A 45 21.20 -6.41 7.45
CA ILE A 45 21.03 -6.90 6.07
C ILE A 45 20.96 -5.75 5.07
N VAL A 46 20.21 -4.68 5.40
CA VAL A 46 20.08 -3.47 4.57
C VAL A 46 21.42 -2.73 4.38
N CYS A 47 22.35 -2.89 5.33
CA CYS A 47 23.73 -2.44 5.24
C CYS A 47 24.66 -3.40 4.46
N GLY A 48 24.14 -4.51 3.93
CA GLY A 48 24.89 -5.49 3.15
C GLY A 48 25.64 -6.54 3.98
N THR A 49 25.28 -6.72 5.25
CA THR A 49 25.93 -7.68 6.16
C THR A 49 25.01 -8.86 6.49
N SER A 50 25.58 -10.06 6.62
CA SER A 50 24.82 -11.26 7.01
C SER A 50 24.47 -11.28 8.51
N VAL A 51 23.35 -11.92 8.86
CA VAL A 51 22.92 -12.13 10.24
C VAL A 51 22.75 -13.61 10.55
N ALA A 52 22.92 -13.99 11.82
CA ALA A 52 22.63 -15.34 12.29
C ALA A 52 21.14 -15.47 12.69
N GLY A 53 20.63 -16.71 12.67
CA GLY A 53 19.31 -17.05 13.22
C GLY A 53 18.12 -16.88 12.29
N LEU A 54 18.32 -16.38 11.06
CA LEU A 54 17.28 -16.33 10.02
C LEU A 54 17.46 -17.44 9.00
N SER A 55 16.33 -17.89 8.43
CA SER A 55 16.38 -18.76 7.27
C SER A 55 16.91 -18.03 6.03
N VAL A 56 17.37 -18.79 5.04
CA VAL A 56 17.79 -18.26 3.73
C VAL A 56 16.65 -17.53 3.05
N SER A 57 15.42 -18.04 3.14
CA SER A 57 14.22 -17.42 2.57
C SER A 57 13.89 -16.08 3.23
N GLU A 58 13.96 -15.99 4.57
CA GLU A 58 13.68 -14.74 5.28
C GLU A 58 14.73 -13.67 4.98
N THR A 59 16.01 -14.06 4.96
CA THR A 59 17.11 -13.17 4.59
C THR A 59 16.94 -12.66 3.16
N ARG A 60 16.58 -13.54 2.23
CA ARG A 60 16.35 -13.18 0.82
C ARG A 60 15.15 -12.26 0.66
N GLN A 61 14.05 -12.50 1.38
CA GLN A 61 12.88 -11.62 1.30
C GLN A 61 13.21 -10.19 1.74
N ILE A 62 14.02 -10.03 2.79
CA ILE A 62 14.51 -8.72 3.25
C ILE A 62 15.39 -8.06 2.17
N ASP A 63 16.32 -8.81 1.58
CA ASP A 63 17.18 -8.30 0.50
C ASP A 63 16.37 -7.89 -0.74
N ASN A 64 15.38 -8.68 -1.14
CA ASN A 64 14.49 -8.40 -2.26
C ASN A 64 13.71 -7.09 -2.06
N ILE A 65 13.10 -6.92 -0.89
CA ILE A 65 12.37 -5.69 -0.54
C ILE A 65 13.33 -4.50 -0.53
N ASN A 66 14.52 -4.68 0.04
CA ASN A 66 15.55 -3.66 0.08
C ASN A 66 16.01 -3.21 -1.32
N ARG A 67 16.24 -4.15 -2.24
CA ARG A 67 16.56 -3.87 -3.65
C ARG A 67 15.44 -3.12 -4.36
N GLY A 68 14.18 -3.46 -4.07
CA GLY A 68 13.02 -2.72 -4.57
C GLY A 68 13.01 -1.25 -4.12
N TRP A 69 13.26 -0.99 -2.83
CA TRP A 69 13.38 0.38 -2.31
C TRP A 69 14.58 1.13 -2.88
N GLN A 70 15.73 0.46 -3.05
CA GLN A 70 16.90 1.06 -3.70
C GLN A 70 16.60 1.49 -5.13
N ALA A 71 15.96 0.61 -5.92
CA ALA A 71 15.55 0.91 -7.28
C ALA A 71 14.59 2.11 -7.33
N LEU A 72 13.58 2.14 -6.44
CA LEU A 72 12.65 3.26 -6.36
C LEU A 72 13.34 4.59 -6.04
N ILE A 73 14.20 4.62 -5.03
CA ILE A 73 14.94 5.84 -4.65
C ILE A 73 15.82 6.33 -5.81
N GLU A 74 16.50 5.41 -6.49
CA GLU A 74 17.33 5.73 -7.66
C GLU A 74 16.47 6.29 -8.80
N ASP A 75 15.34 5.66 -9.11
CA ASP A 75 14.42 6.12 -10.15
C ASP A 75 13.80 7.48 -9.82
N LEU A 76 13.55 7.80 -8.56
CA LEU A 76 13.08 9.12 -8.13
C LEU A 76 14.17 10.18 -8.32
N ARG A 77 15.40 9.92 -7.87
CA ARG A 77 16.56 10.82 -8.04
C ARG A 77 16.83 11.12 -9.51
N LEU A 78 16.74 10.10 -10.36
CA LEU A 78 16.98 10.21 -11.80
C LEU A 78 15.73 10.66 -12.59
N LYS A 79 14.62 10.96 -11.90
CA LYS A 79 13.33 11.37 -12.50
C LYS A 79 12.78 10.35 -13.52
N ARG A 80 13.02 9.06 -13.29
CA ARG A 80 12.61 7.91 -14.11
C ARG A 80 11.35 7.22 -13.61
N PHE A 81 10.99 7.38 -12.34
CA PHE A 81 9.75 6.79 -11.81
C PHE A 81 8.52 7.28 -12.59
N ARG A 82 7.64 6.37 -12.98
CA ARG A 82 6.36 6.64 -13.65
C ARG A 82 5.33 5.60 -13.20
N ILE A 83 4.07 6.00 -13.06
CA ILE A 83 2.95 5.05 -12.93
C ILE A 83 2.73 4.40 -14.30
N ASN A 84 3.41 3.28 -14.54
CA ASN A 84 3.18 2.48 -15.74
C ASN A 84 3.48 1.00 -15.48
N LYS A 85 3.03 0.17 -16.43
CA LYS A 85 3.12 -1.29 -16.33
C LYS A 85 4.55 -1.81 -16.25
N LEU A 86 5.47 -1.22 -17.00
CA LEU A 86 6.86 -1.67 -17.04
C LEU A 86 7.56 -1.44 -15.70
N VAL A 87 7.38 -0.26 -15.10
CA VAL A 87 7.92 0.05 -13.76
C VAL A 87 7.35 -0.91 -12.72
N ALA A 88 6.04 -1.18 -12.74
CA ALA A 88 5.43 -2.15 -11.82
C ALA A 88 6.01 -3.58 -11.99
N ILE A 89 6.25 -4.02 -13.23
CA ILE A 89 6.88 -5.31 -13.51
C ILE A 89 8.31 -5.34 -12.99
N GLU A 90 9.12 -4.30 -13.23
CA GLU A 90 10.51 -4.24 -12.76
C GLU A 90 10.60 -4.26 -11.23
N TYR A 91 9.74 -3.52 -10.55
CA TYR A 91 9.68 -3.57 -9.09
C TYR A 91 9.22 -4.94 -8.59
N ASN A 92 8.23 -5.57 -9.23
CA ASN A 92 7.80 -6.91 -8.86
C ASN A 92 8.93 -7.93 -8.99
N LYS A 93 9.70 -7.88 -10.08
CA LYS A 93 10.87 -8.77 -10.29
C LYS A 93 11.86 -8.68 -9.13
N LEU A 94 12.10 -7.48 -8.61
CA LEU A 94 12.99 -7.26 -7.46
C LEU A 94 12.38 -7.79 -6.17
N VAL A 95 11.16 -7.35 -5.82
CA VAL A 95 10.59 -7.65 -4.49
C VAL A 95 10.11 -9.09 -4.32
N SER A 96 9.87 -9.81 -5.42
CA SER A 96 9.37 -11.20 -5.43
C SER A 96 10.36 -12.20 -6.02
N GLU A 97 11.63 -11.82 -6.17
CA GLU A 97 12.66 -12.70 -6.71
C GLU A 97 12.72 -14.03 -5.94
N SER A 98 12.68 -15.15 -6.66
CA SER A 98 12.59 -16.52 -6.11
C SER A 98 11.24 -16.94 -5.48
N GLU A 99 10.28 -16.03 -5.32
CA GLU A 99 8.92 -16.29 -4.80
C GLU A 99 7.90 -16.36 -5.95
N ASN A 100 7.88 -15.38 -6.86
CA ASN A 100 6.96 -15.38 -8.00
C ASN A 100 7.36 -16.45 -9.02
N ARG A 101 6.43 -17.36 -9.33
CA ARG A 101 6.61 -18.44 -10.31
C ARG A 101 5.64 -18.38 -11.49
N LEU A 102 4.83 -17.32 -11.59
CA LEU A 102 3.78 -17.19 -12.59
C LEU A 102 3.95 -15.90 -13.39
N GLY A 103 4.04 -16.04 -14.72
CA GLY A 103 4.16 -14.87 -15.61
C GLY A 103 5.48 -14.09 -15.43
N PHE A 104 6.63 -14.78 -15.40
CA PHE A 104 7.94 -14.14 -15.26
C PHE A 104 8.11 -12.96 -16.24
N GLY A 105 8.36 -11.78 -15.69
CA GLY A 105 8.53 -10.55 -16.48
C GLY A 105 7.25 -9.96 -17.06
N GLY A 106 6.09 -10.35 -16.53
CA GLY A 106 4.79 -9.80 -16.90
C GLY A 106 3.75 -10.02 -15.81
N PHE A 107 2.48 -9.91 -16.19
CA PHE A 107 1.37 -10.31 -15.31
C PHE A 107 1.25 -11.83 -15.26
N ARG A 108 0.67 -12.34 -14.17
CA ARG A 108 0.46 -13.77 -13.97
C ARG A 108 -0.40 -14.35 -15.09
N ASN A 109 -0.13 -15.60 -15.43
CA ASN A 109 -0.84 -16.37 -16.44
C ASN A 109 -1.73 -17.49 -15.85
N ALA A 110 -1.88 -17.53 -14.52
CA ALA A 110 -2.70 -18.50 -13.82
C ALA A 110 -3.50 -17.83 -12.68
N PRO A 111 -4.66 -18.39 -12.28
CA PRO A 111 -5.41 -17.92 -11.12
C PRO A 111 -4.59 -17.97 -9.83
N VAL A 112 -4.87 -17.04 -8.91
CA VAL A 112 -4.30 -17.00 -7.56
C VAL A 112 -5.42 -16.76 -6.56
N ALA A 113 -5.20 -17.16 -5.31
CA ALA A 113 -6.09 -16.91 -4.20
C ALA A 113 -5.43 -15.97 -3.18
N ILE A 114 -6.24 -15.19 -2.47
CA ILE A 114 -5.78 -14.35 -1.37
C ILE A 114 -6.14 -15.05 -0.06
N GLY A 115 -5.14 -15.30 0.78
CA GLY A 115 -5.36 -15.91 2.09
C GLY A 115 -6.21 -15.02 3.01
N GLY A 116 -7.22 -15.59 3.66
CA GLY A 116 -8.04 -14.90 4.66
C GLY A 116 -9.27 -14.15 4.13
N THR A 117 -9.61 -14.29 2.85
CA THR A 117 -10.86 -13.77 2.26
C THR A 117 -11.43 -14.78 1.24
N SER A 118 -12.73 -14.69 0.95
CA SER A 118 -13.38 -15.42 -0.14
C SER A 118 -13.28 -14.69 -1.49
N TYR A 119 -12.77 -13.46 -1.50
CA TYR A 119 -12.58 -12.69 -2.72
C TYR A 119 -11.65 -13.42 -3.70
N THR A 120 -12.09 -13.48 -4.95
CA THR A 120 -11.33 -14.06 -6.05
C THR A 120 -10.84 -12.94 -6.98
N PRO A 121 -9.52 -12.78 -7.16
CA PRO A 121 -8.96 -11.82 -8.10
C PRO A 121 -9.39 -12.08 -9.55
N PRO A 122 -9.28 -11.10 -10.46
CA PRO A 122 -9.67 -11.25 -11.86
C PRO A 122 -8.98 -12.42 -12.57
N ASN A 123 -9.60 -12.87 -13.67
CA ASN A 123 -8.99 -13.89 -14.53
C ASN A 123 -7.66 -13.35 -15.11
N PRO A 124 -6.60 -14.19 -15.22
CA PRO A 124 -5.35 -13.81 -15.88
C PRO A 124 -5.51 -13.14 -17.25
N LEU A 125 -6.51 -13.55 -18.03
CA LEU A 125 -6.78 -13.01 -19.36
C LEU A 125 -7.24 -11.54 -19.34
N ASP A 126 -7.86 -11.11 -18.23
CA ASP A 126 -8.43 -9.77 -18.08
C ASP A 126 -7.45 -8.77 -17.46
N LEU A 127 -6.29 -9.22 -16.95
CA LEU A 127 -5.37 -8.39 -16.19
C LEU A 127 -4.82 -7.18 -16.96
N ASN A 128 -4.69 -7.28 -18.29
CA ASN A 128 -4.31 -6.13 -19.10
C ASN A 128 -5.41 -5.06 -19.09
N SER A 129 -6.66 -5.45 -19.31
CA SER A 129 -7.81 -4.56 -19.26
C SER A 129 -7.99 -3.94 -17.88
N CYS A 130 -7.83 -4.74 -16.80
CA CYS A 130 -7.88 -4.23 -15.42
C CYS A 130 -6.76 -3.20 -15.15
N TRP A 131 -5.57 -3.40 -15.71
CA TRP A 131 -4.49 -2.43 -15.60
C TRP A 131 -4.81 -1.13 -16.35
N ASP A 132 -5.32 -1.24 -17.58
CA ASP A 132 -5.68 -0.06 -18.39
C ASP A 132 -6.79 0.76 -17.71
N GLU A 133 -7.79 0.09 -17.12
CA GLU A 133 -8.84 0.73 -16.31
C GLU A 133 -8.26 1.43 -15.07
N LEU A 134 -7.35 0.77 -14.35
CA LEU A 134 -6.66 1.38 -13.21
C LEU A 134 -5.90 2.66 -13.64
N ILE A 135 -5.16 2.61 -14.74
CA ILE A 135 -4.42 3.77 -15.23
C ILE A 135 -5.36 4.91 -15.64
N ALA A 136 -6.48 4.62 -16.32
CA ALA A 136 -7.48 5.62 -16.66
C ALA A 136 -8.03 6.33 -15.41
N ARG A 137 -8.39 5.56 -14.37
CA ARG A 137 -8.87 6.11 -13.09
C ARG A 137 -7.78 6.89 -12.34
N CYS A 138 -6.51 6.48 -12.45
CA CYS A 138 -5.40 7.27 -11.92
C CYS A 138 -5.26 8.61 -12.65
N GLN A 139 -5.44 8.66 -13.98
CA GLN A 139 -5.36 9.90 -14.75
C GLN A 139 -6.46 10.90 -14.35
N GLU A 140 -7.67 10.42 -14.04
CA GLU A 140 -8.75 11.26 -13.51
C GLU A 140 -8.42 11.91 -12.15
N LEU A 141 -7.43 11.38 -11.43
CA LEU A 141 -6.98 11.85 -10.12
C LEU A 141 -5.62 12.56 -10.17
N GLU A 142 -5.12 12.97 -11.34
CA GLU A 142 -3.80 13.62 -11.48
C GLU A 142 -3.68 14.89 -10.61
N ASP A 143 -4.77 15.64 -10.46
CA ASP A 143 -4.84 16.84 -9.59
C ASP A 143 -4.95 16.50 -8.09
N ASN A 144 -5.08 15.21 -7.73
CA ASN A 144 -5.10 14.75 -6.34
C ASN A 144 -4.13 13.56 -6.13
N PRO A 145 -2.81 13.83 -6.04
CA PRO A 145 -1.79 12.78 -5.98
C PRO A 145 -1.91 11.87 -4.75
N LEU A 146 -2.48 12.35 -3.64
CA LEU A 146 -2.74 11.51 -2.47
C LEU A 146 -3.77 10.44 -2.82
N GLU A 147 -4.98 10.83 -3.23
CA GLU A 147 -6.05 9.89 -3.61
C GLU A 147 -5.62 8.97 -4.77
N GLN A 148 -4.88 9.49 -5.75
CA GLN A 148 -4.30 8.70 -6.84
C GLN A 148 -3.38 7.59 -6.31
N SER A 149 -2.53 7.91 -5.33
CA SER A 149 -1.60 6.95 -4.72
C SER A 149 -2.34 5.88 -3.90
N LEU A 150 -3.37 6.27 -3.15
CA LEU A 150 -4.19 5.35 -2.36
C LEU A 150 -4.97 4.39 -3.27
N LEU A 151 -5.55 4.91 -4.37
CA LEU A 151 -6.19 4.10 -5.40
C LEU A 151 -5.21 3.11 -6.02
N LEU A 152 -4.02 3.58 -6.41
CA LEU A 152 -2.99 2.75 -7.01
C LEU A 152 -2.65 1.55 -6.12
N TYR A 153 -2.44 1.80 -4.82
CA TYR A 153 -2.20 0.72 -3.86
C TYR A 153 -3.38 -0.25 -3.76
N ALA A 154 -4.58 0.27 -3.55
CA ALA A 154 -5.78 -0.52 -3.31
C ALA A 154 -6.10 -1.45 -4.48
N GLU A 155 -6.06 -0.92 -5.71
CA GLU A 155 -6.38 -1.65 -6.92
C GLU A 155 -5.27 -2.64 -7.32
N MET A 156 -3.99 -2.29 -7.16
CA MET A 156 -2.90 -3.25 -7.39
C MET A 156 -2.95 -4.42 -6.39
N ALA A 157 -3.24 -4.13 -5.13
CA ALA A 157 -3.40 -5.15 -4.10
C ALA A 157 -4.65 -6.02 -4.35
N ARG A 158 -5.74 -5.45 -4.85
CA ARG A 158 -6.99 -6.19 -5.15
C ARG A 158 -6.85 -7.06 -6.42
N ASN A 159 -6.36 -6.49 -7.52
CA ASN A 159 -6.28 -7.20 -8.80
C ASN A 159 -5.24 -8.35 -8.82
N GLN A 160 -4.26 -8.32 -7.92
CA GLN A 160 -3.19 -9.32 -7.82
C GLN A 160 -2.53 -9.57 -9.19
N PHE A 161 -1.95 -8.53 -9.81
CA PHE A 161 -1.40 -8.62 -11.16
C PHE A 161 -0.28 -9.66 -11.32
N PHE A 162 0.40 -10.03 -10.25
CA PHE A 162 1.55 -10.93 -10.22
C PHE A 162 1.26 -12.21 -9.45
N GLY A 163 2.10 -13.24 -9.63
CA GLY A 163 1.97 -14.50 -8.88
C GLY A 163 2.32 -14.37 -7.41
N ASP A 164 3.24 -13.46 -7.06
CA ASP A 164 3.61 -13.09 -5.69
C ASP A 164 4.11 -11.63 -5.69
N GLY A 165 4.28 -11.04 -4.51
CA GLY A 165 4.82 -9.70 -4.31
C GLY A 165 3.84 -8.57 -4.60
N ASN A 166 2.55 -8.86 -4.76
CA ASN A 166 1.53 -7.87 -5.13
C ASN A 166 1.48 -6.67 -4.17
N LYS A 167 1.36 -6.92 -2.86
CA LYS A 167 1.29 -5.86 -1.84
C LYS A 167 2.58 -5.05 -1.78
N ARG A 168 3.74 -5.72 -1.81
CA ARG A 168 5.08 -5.10 -1.82
C ARG A 168 5.29 -4.22 -3.06
N THR A 169 4.89 -4.70 -4.23
CA THR A 169 4.96 -3.93 -5.48
C THR A 169 4.03 -2.72 -5.42
N ALA A 170 2.80 -2.91 -4.94
CA ALA A 170 1.82 -1.84 -4.78
C ALA A 170 2.30 -0.76 -3.80
N LEU A 171 2.95 -1.13 -2.69
CA LEU A 171 3.55 -0.18 -1.75
C LEU A 171 4.68 0.64 -2.39
N LEU A 172 5.54 0.03 -3.21
CA LEU A 172 6.57 0.77 -3.93
C LEU A 172 5.97 1.73 -4.97
N MET A 173 4.95 1.30 -5.71
CA MET A 173 4.28 2.15 -6.70
C MET A 173 3.57 3.33 -6.05
N MET A 174 2.83 3.09 -4.96
CA MET A 174 2.18 4.14 -4.17
C MET A 174 3.21 5.12 -3.60
N ASN A 175 4.24 4.63 -2.91
CA ASN A 175 5.25 5.50 -2.32
C ASN A 175 6.05 6.27 -3.36
N GLY A 176 6.32 5.68 -4.53
CA GLY A 176 6.93 6.40 -5.63
C GLY A 176 6.10 7.58 -6.10
N ASN A 177 4.78 7.41 -6.21
CA ASN A 177 3.89 8.50 -6.60
C ASN A 177 3.76 9.56 -5.50
N LEU A 178 3.66 9.15 -4.23
CA LEU A 178 3.66 10.07 -3.08
C LEU A 178 4.92 10.93 -3.10
N ILE A 179 6.09 10.31 -3.13
CA ILE A 179 7.38 11.03 -3.05
C ILE A 179 7.57 11.93 -4.27
N GLN A 180 7.26 11.45 -5.48
CA GLN A 180 7.36 12.24 -6.72
C GLN A 180 6.54 13.54 -6.65
N ASN A 181 5.38 13.50 -5.97
CA ASN A 181 4.50 14.65 -5.77
C ASN A 181 4.76 15.40 -4.45
N GLY A 182 5.87 15.12 -3.76
CA GLY A 182 6.26 15.79 -2.53
C GLY A 182 5.41 15.45 -1.30
N LEU A 183 4.68 14.35 -1.34
CA LEU A 183 3.90 13.81 -0.23
C LEU A 183 4.76 12.86 0.62
N CYS A 184 4.52 12.86 1.92
CA CYS A 184 5.22 11.97 2.85
C CYS A 184 4.94 10.49 2.51
N PRO A 185 5.98 9.63 2.41
CA PRO A 185 5.81 8.20 2.18
C PRO A 185 5.17 7.50 3.40
N ILE A 186 4.53 6.36 3.16
CA ILE A 186 3.82 5.58 4.18
C ILE A 186 4.34 4.15 4.27
N THR A 187 4.25 3.61 5.48
CA THR A 187 4.49 2.20 5.82
C THR A 187 3.33 1.72 6.68
N ILE A 188 3.14 0.41 6.77
CA ILE A 188 2.12 -0.18 7.64
C ILE A 188 2.87 -0.99 8.71
N THR A 189 2.81 -0.52 9.94
CA THR A 189 3.53 -1.15 11.05
C THR A 189 2.86 -2.43 11.52
N LYS A 190 3.62 -3.34 12.14
CA LYS A 190 3.09 -4.59 12.70
C LYS A 190 1.95 -4.37 13.70
N SER A 191 2.01 -3.30 14.49
CA SER A 191 0.95 -2.92 15.44
C SER A 191 -0.40 -2.60 14.79
N ARG A 192 -0.40 -2.17 13.52
CA ARG A 192 -1.61 -1.84 12.76
C ARG A 192 -2.09 -2.99 11.86
N GLU A 193 -1.44 -4.16 11.89
CA GLU A 193 -1.71 -5.26 10.95
C GLU A 193 -3.17 -5.72 11.00
N VAL A 194 -3.77 -5.85 12.18
CA VAL A 194 -5.15 -6.32 12.33
C VAL A 194 -6.14 -5.34 11.69
N GLU A 195 -5.98 -4.05 11.95
CA GLU A 195 -6.80 -2.98 11.37
C GLU A 195 -6.61 -2.91 9.85
N TYR A 196 -5.35 -2.95 9.39
CA TYR A 196 -5.01 -2.98 7.97
C TYR A 196 -5.68 -4.15 7.27
N ARG A 197 -5.54 -5.38 7.79
CA ARG A 197 -6.12 -6.58 7.18
C ARG A 197 -7.64 -6.51 7.13
N THR A 198 -8.26 -5.99 8.19
CA THR A 198 -9.73 -5.83 8.24
C THR A 198 -10.20 -4.85 7.17
N ALA A 199 -9.58 -3.67 7.07
CA ALA A 199 -9.95 -2.66 6.09
C ALA A 199 -9.66 -3.12 4.65
N LEU A 200 -8.52 -3.80 4.43
CA LEU A 200 -8.13 -4.34 3.13
C LEU A 200 -9.11 -5.43 2.65
N ILE A 201 -9.50 -6.36 3.52
CA ILE A 201 -10.46 -7.42 3.17
C ILE A 201 -11.83 -6.81 2.86
N GLY A 202 -12.29 -5.83 3.65
CA GLY A 202 -13.51 -5.09 3.33
C GLY A 202 -13.44 -4.43 1.94
N TYR A 203 -12.30 -3.81 1.62
CA TYR A 203 -12.06 -3.27 0.27
C TYR A 203 -12.02 -4.35 -0.81
N TYR A 204 -11.48 -5.54 -0.53
CA TYR A 204 -11.48 -6.68 -1.46
C TYR A 204 -12.85 -7.29 -1.69
N GLU A 205 -13.78 -7.19 -0.75
CA GLU A 205 -15.11 -7.76 -0.94
C GLU A 205 -16.06 -6.75 -1.58
N SER A 206 -16.01 -5.49 -1.14
CA SER A 206 -16.89 -4.40 -1.63
C SER A 206 -16.17 -3.05 -1.65
N PRO A 207 -15.42 -2.70 -2.74
CA PRO A 207 -14.70 -1.44 -2.85
C PRO A 207 -15.57 -0.21 -2.63
N GLU A 208 -16.77 -0.20 -3.21
CA GLU A 208 -17.68 0.95 -3.20
C GLU A 208 -18.14 1.26 -1.77
N GLN A 209 -18.29 0.23 -0.94
CA GLN A 209 -18.71 0.36 0.46
C GLN A 209 -17.54 0.70 1.40
N HIS A 210 -16.37 0.12 1.17
CA HIS A 210 -15.23 0.19 2.11
C HIS A 210 -14.10 1.11 1.66
N ARG A 211 -14.21 1.78 0.50
CA ARG A 211 -13.20 2.73 -0.01
C ARG A 211 -12.82 3.77 1.02
N ILE A 212 -13.81 4.46 1.60
CA ILE A 212 -13.55 5.54 2.56
C ILE A 212 -12.78 4.99 3.76
N GLN A 213 -13.27 3.92 4.38
CA GLN A 213 -12.61 3.29 5.52
C GLN A 213 -11.16 2.88 5.22
N PHE A 214 -10.91 2.25 4.07
CA PHE A 214 -9.57 1.80 3.72
C PHE A 214 -8.63 2.97 3.39
N PHE A 215 -9.13 4.00 2.72
CA PHE A 215 -8.34 5.18 2.37
C PHE A 215 -8.04 6.01 3.61
N ASP A 216 -8.99 6.14 4.54
CA ASP A 216 -8.78 6.82 5.81
C ASP A 216 -7.73 6.11 6.67
N PHE A 217 -7.72 4.76 6.68
CA PHE A 217 -6.65 4.00 7.30
C PHE A 217 -5.27 4.36 6.73
N LEU A 218 -5.13 4.43 5.40
CA LEU A 218 -3.85 4.78 4.78
C LEU A 218 -3.45 6.24 5.03
N LYS A 219 -4.42 7.17 5.05
CA LYS A 219 -4.20 8.57 5.44
C LYS A 219 -3.71 8.66 6.89
N GLN A 220 -4.26 7.87 7.81
CA GLN A 220 -3.78 7.81 9.20
C GLN A 220 -2.34 7.31 9.30
N GLU A 221 -1.91 6.35 8.46
CA GLU A 221 -0.50 5.93 8.42
C GLU A 221 0.41 7.05 7.90
N GLN A 222 -0.05 7.84 6.92
CA GLN A 222 0.67 9.04 6.48
C GLN A 222 0.79 10.08 7.60
N GLN A 223 -0.30 10.33 8.31
CA GLN A 223 -0.34 11.24 9.44
C GLN A 223 0.60 10.79 10.56
N THR A 224 0.66 9.48 10.84
CA THR A 224 1.60 8.90 11.81
C THR A 224 3.04 9.17 11.41
N MET A 225 3.38 9.03 10.12
CA MET A 225 4.72 9.32 9.61
C MET A 225 5.07 10.80 9.74
N LEU A 226 4.14 11.70 9.41
CA LEU A 226 4.31 13.15 9.56
C LEU A 226 4.53 13.55 11.03
N LYS A 227 3.72 13.01 11.96
CA LYS A 227 3.90 13.23 13.41
C LYS A 227 5.29 12.77 13.89
N ARG A 228 5.81 11.65 13.37
CA ARG A 228 7.18 11.17 13.65
C ARG A 228 8.27 12.17 13.22
N TRP A 229 8.00 13.00 12.22
CA TRP A 229 8.88 14.07 11.73
C TRP A 229 8.63 15.45 12.35
N GLY A 230 7.83 15.52 13.42
CA GLY A 230 7.57 16.77 14.14
C GLY A 230 6.61 17.72 13.41
N TYR A 231 5.81 17.19 12.49
CA TYR A 231 4.72 17.94 11.87
C TYR A 231 3.48 17.92 12.76
N GLU A 232 2.91 19.10 12.99
CA GLU A 232 1.58 19.23 13.58
C GLU A 232 0.54 18.96 12.49
N ILE A 233 -0.46 18.15 12.83
CA ILE A 233 -1.55 17.80 11.94
C ILE A 233 -2.81 18.38 12.56
N GLN A 234 -3.55 19.18 11.80
CA GLN A 234 -4.90 19.55 12.20
C GLN A 234 -5.74 18.28 12.12
N ASP A 235 -6.11 17.73 13.28
CA ASP A 235 -7.02 16.59 13.32
C ASP A 235 -8.30 17.01 12.59
N ILE A 236 -8.61 16.31 11.49
CA ILE A 236 -9.91 16.43 10.84
C ILE A 236 -10.89 15.76 11.80
N ASN A 237 -11.40 16.57 12.72
CA ASN A 237 -12.55 16.36 13.58
C ASN A 237 -13.30 15.02 13.37
N GLU A 238 -13.32 14.19 14.41
CA GLU A 238 -14.17 13.00 14.59
C GLU A 238 -15.69 13.27 14.47
N THR A 239 -16.12 14.50 14.17
CA THR A 239 -17.51 14.96 14.28
C THR A 239 -18.41 14.65 13.08
N GLU A 240 -17.92 14.06 11.99
CA GLU A 240 -18.79 13.56 10.90
C GLU A 240 -18.94 12.03 10.85
N LEU A 241 -18.27 11.28 11.74
CA LEU A 241 -18.37 9.81 11.82
C LEU A 241 -19.62 9.29 12.57
N GLY A 242 -20.51 10.18 13.02
CA GLY A 242 -21.58 9.85 13.96
C GLY A 242 -23.01 10.19 13.54
N LYS A 243 -23.29 10.59 12.29
CA LYS A 243 -24.67 10.91 11.85
C LYS A 243 -24.96 10.47 10.41
N THR A 244 -25.35 9.22 10.23
CA THR A 244 -26.66 8.81 9.69
C THR A 244 -26.71 7.28 9.54
N ILE A 245 -26.89 6.59 10.66
CA ILE A 245 -27.68 5.36 10.68
C ILE A 245 -28.77 5.62 11.72
N ASP A 246 -29.89 6.18 11.27
CA ASP A 246 -31.14 6.11 12.02
C ASP A 246 -31.89 4.88 11.52
N THR A 247 -31.49 3.71 12.02
CA THR A 247 -32.34 2.52 11.99
C THR A 247 -33.19 2.55 13.24
N ASN A 248 -34.44 2.99 13.13
CA ASN A 248 -35.44 2.59 14.08
C ASN A 248 -36.79 2.30 13.39
N PRO A 249 -37.25 1.03 13.39
CA PRO A 249 -38.59 0.70 12.97
C PRO A 249 -39.56 1.13 14.07
N LYS A 250 -40.43 2.10 13.79
CA LYS A 250 -41.55 2.39 14.67
C LYS A 250 -42.64 1.35 14.43
N GLU A 251 -42.71 0.35 15.32
CA GLU A 251 -43.97 -0.30 15.65
C GLU A 251 -44.96 0.74 16.20
N GLY A 252 -46.18 0.70 15.68
CA GLY A 252 -47.28 1.54 16.12
C GLY A 252 -48.58 1.03 15.52
N SER A 253 -49.19 0.05 16.19
CA SER A 253 -50.53 -0.41 15.88
C SER A 253 -51.56 0.71 16.09
N THR A 254 -52.46 0.93 15.13
CA THR A 254 -53.83 1.36 15.46
C THR A 254 -54.83 0.78 14.47
N LYS A 255 -55.91 0.24 15.03
CA LYS A 255 -57.04 -0.41 14.38
C LYS A 255 -57.97 0.58 13.66
N HIS A 256 -58.69 0.04 12.67
CA HIS A 256 -60.14 0.14 12.38
C HIS A 256 -60.70 0.97 11.20
N LYS A 257 -61.63 0.27 10.50
CA LYS A 257 -62.77 0.68 9.66
C LYS A 257 -62.40 1.13 8.23
N LEU A 258 -63.01 0.64 7.15
CA LEU A 258 -64.27 -0.07 6.87
C LEU A 258 -64.03 -1.17 5.84
#